data_AF-A0A1L9RAN2-F1
#
_entry.id   AF-A0A1L9RAN2-F1
#
_cell.length_a   1.000
_cell.length_b   1.000
_cell.length_c   1.000
_cell.angle_alpha   90.00
_cell.angle_beta   90.00
_cell.angle_gamma   90.00
#
_symmetry.space_group_name_H-M   'P 1'
#
loop_
_entity.id
_entity.type
_entity.pdbx_description
1 polymer ?
#
loop_
_entity_poly.entity_id
_entity_poly.type
_entity_poly.pdbx_seq_one_letter_code
_entity_poly.pdbx_strand_id
1 'polypeptide(L)'
;MVHPTQLATAAKELFHRLQAIPEFQSIRLVIIGGLAACRYNPDRETTDIDILVDLAPGFDPRLSELPSGATELIKRGLSVSYPGEFFQPAEDFKFRWAEDISVDFIPCDVAPYVPQSAMTIAETRETGELPFISALDLAIFKIHSYGLRWIPKNRESDAIDAAALVQYVSRGQVIRLSAEQRGRACWS
;
A
#
# COMPACT_ATOMS: atom_id res chain seq x y z
N MET A 1 -4.30 -7.98 19.13
CA MET A 1 -3.51 -6.79 18.74
C MET A 1 -2.28 -7.34 18.07
N VAL A 2 -2.14 -7.09 16.78
CA VAL A 2 -1.07 -7.65 15.95
C VAL A 2 0.17 -6.78 16.13
N HIS A 3 1.31 -7.34 16.55
CA HIS A 3 2.53 -6.54 16.61
C HIS A 3 3.01 -6.17 15.19
N PRO A 4 3.65 -4.99 14.97
CA PRO A 4 4.16 -4.59 13.65
C PRO A 4 5.06 -5.65 12.98
N THR A 5 5.82 -6.42 13.77
CA THR A 5 6.64 -7.54 13.28
C THR A 5 5.80 -8.70 12.73
N GLN A 6 4.64 -8.97 13.32
CA GLN A 6 3.71 -9.99 12.83
C GLN A 6 3.05 -9.52 11.53
N LEU A 7 2.65 -8.24 11.44
CA LEU A 7 2.11 -7.67 10.19
C LEU A 7 3.14 -7.68 9.06
N ALA A 8 4.41 -7.38 9.32
CA ALA A 8 5.46 -7.47 8.31
C ALA A 8 5.67 -8.93 7.84
N THR A 9 5.50 -9.90 8.72
CA THR A 9 5.58 -11.33 8.36
C THR A 9 4.36 -11.76 7.55
N ALA A 10 3.16 -11.32 7.94
CA ALA A 10 1.93 -11.54 7.18
C ALA A 10 2.00 -10.89 5.79
N ALA A 11 2.58 -9.68 5.68
CA ALA A 11 2.81 -9.03 4.39
C ALA A 11 3.75 -9.85 3.50
N LYS A 12 4.80 -10.48 4.06
CA LYS A 12 5.66 -11.40 3.30
C LYS A 12 4.88 -12.59 2.76
N GLU A 13 4.04 -13.21 3.60
CA GLU A 13 3.22 -14.35 3.17
C GLU A 13 2.17 -13.95 2.13
N LEU A 14 1.55 -12.78 2.28
CA LEU A 14 0.64 -12.20 1.30
C LEU A 14 1.33 -12.02 -0.07
N PHE A 15 2.54 -11.44 -0.09
CA PHE A 15 3.32 -11.31 -1.31
C PHE A 15 3.70 -12.67 -1.90
N HIS A 16 4.02 -13.66 -1.07
CA HIS A 16 4.27 -15.02 -1.55
C HIS A 16 3.07 -15.63 -2.25
N ARG A 17 1.85 -15.41 -1.74
CA ARG A 17 0.59 -15.83 -2.37
C ARG A 17 0.35 -15.10 -3.69
N LEU A 18 0.60 -13.79 -3.74
CA LEU A 18 0.50 -13.00 -4.98
C LEU A 18 1.51 -13.47 -6.04
N GLN A 19 2.74 -13.79 -5.65
CA GLN A 19 3.81 -14.28 -6.54
C GLN A 19 3.50 -15.62 -7.18
N ALA A 20 2.64 -16.43 -6.57
CA ALA A 20 2.23 -17.72 -7.10
C ALA A 20 1.06 -17.65 -8.10
N ILE A 21 0.48 -16.47 -8.31
CA ILE A 21 -0.57 -16.23 -9.33
C ILE A 21 0.08 -15.67 -10.60
N PRO A 22 0.19 -16.45 -11.70
CA PRO A 22 0.92 -16.04 -12.91
C PRO A 22 0.37 -14.79 -13.60
N GLU A 23 -0.93 -14.54 -13.48
CA GLU A 23 -1.60 -13.40 -14.09
C GLU A 23 -1.21 -12.07 -13.43
N PHE A 24 -0.65 -12.11 -12.22
CA PHE A 24 -0.36 -10.91 -11.43
C PHE A 24 1.08 -10.43 -11.56
N GLN A 25 1.95 -11.14 -12.29
CA GLN A 25 3.40 -10.89 -12.26
C GLN A 25 3.80 -9.47 -12.71
N SER A 26 3.03 -8.85 -13.60
CA SER A 26 3.28 -7.48 -14.10
C SER A 26 2.63 -6.37 -13.24
N ILE A 27 1.80 -6.72 -12.25
CA ILE A 27 1.17 -5.73 -11.36
C ILE A 27 2.23 -5.14 -10.44
N ARG A 28 2.27 -3.82 -10.35
CA ARG A 28 3.17 -3.09 -9.46
C ARG A 28 2.50 -2.81 -8.13
N LEU A 29 3.21 -3.10 -7.04
CA LEU A 29 2.73 -2.96 -5.67
C LEU A 29 3.73 -2.16 -4.83
N VAL A 30 3.21 -1.41 -3.86
CA VAL A 30 4.01 -0.82 -2.78
C VAL A 30 3.19 -0.82 -1.49
N ILE A 31 3.81 -1.26 -0.40
CA ILE A 31 3.24 -1.19 0.95
C ILE A 31 3.29 0.27 1.41
N ILE A 32 2.14 0.82 1.76
CA ILE A 32 1.95 2.19 2.22
C ILE A 32 1.34 2.21 3.63
N GLY A 33 0.83 3.36 4.06
CA GLY A 33 -0.07 3.46 5.21
C GLY A 33 0.57 3.17 6.56
N GLY A 34 -0.18 2.53 7.46
CA GLY A 34 0.21 2.33 8.85
C GLY A 34 1.44 1.45 9.01
N LEU A 35 1.47 0.31 8.31
CA LEU A 35 2.60 -0.63 8.35
C LEU A 35 3.90 0.00 7.84
N ALA A 36 3.84 0.84 6.81
CA ALA A 36 4.99 1.59 6.35
C ALA A 36 5.45 2.64 7.36
N ALA A 37 4.52 3.31 8.06
CA ALA A 37 4.86 4.31 9.08
C ALA A 37 5.61 3.69 10.28
N CYS A 38 5.26 2.47 10.70
CA CYS A 38 5.97 1.74 11.75
C CYS A 38 7.47 1.54 11.46
N ARG A 39 7.89 1.55 10.19
CA ARG A 39 9.31 1.44 9.80
C ARG A 39 10.14 2.67 10.16
N TYR A 40 9.49 3.83 10.29
CA TYR A 40 10.12 5.12 10.54
C TYR A 40 9.79 5.68 11.93
N ASN A 41 8.76 5.14 12.58
CA ASN A 41 8.35 5.49 13.94
C ASN A 41 8.06 4.20 14.74
N PRO A 42 8.99 3.74 15.61
CA PRO A 42 8.81 2.53 16.40
C PRO A 42 7.62 2.55 17.37
N ASP A 43 7.16 3.73 17.78
CA ASP A 43 6.03 3.90 18.71
C ASP A 43 4.67 3.87 17.99
N ARG A 44 4.67 3.79 16.65
CA ARG A 44 3.46 3.70 15.83
C ARG A 44 2.94 2.27 15.80
N GLU A 45 1.63 2.09 15.96
CA GLU A 45 0.96 0.79 15.89
C GLU A 45 -0.10 0.72 14.79
N THR A 46 -0.10 -0.32 13.96
CA THR A 46 -1.12 -0.57 12.92
C THR A 46 -1.68 -1.97 13.08
N THR A 47 -2.86 -2.22 12.50
CA THR A 47 -3.54 -3.53 12.52
C THR A 47 -3.85 -4.05 11.11
N ASP A 48 -3.48 -3.28 10.09
CA ASP A 48 -3.87 -3.44 8.70
C ASP A 48 -2.65 -3.36 7.77
N ILE A 49 -2.82 -3.89 6.56
CA ILE A 49 -1.82 -3.84 5.50
C ILE A 49 -2.41 -3.03 4.34
N ASP A 50 -1.91 -1.81 4.17
CA ASP A 50 -2.27 -0.95 3.04
C ASP A 50 -1.30 -1.17 1.87
N ILE A 51 -1.84 -1.48 0.68
CA ILE A 51 -1.05 -1.72 -0.53
C ILE A 51 -1.58 -0.86 -1.66
N LEU A 52 -0.72 0.00 -2.20
CA LEU A 52 -1.01 0.70 -3.45
C LEU A 52 -0.82 -0.25 -4.63
N VAL A 53 -1.80 -0.27 -5.53
CA VAL A 53 -1.84 -1.11 -6.71
C VAL A 53 -1.76 -0.24 -7.97
N ASP A 54 -0.76 -0.50 -8.79
CA ASP A 54 -0.56 0.10 -10.10
C ASP A 54 -0.63 -1.00 -11.17
N LEU A 55 -1.68 -0.97 -11.99
CA LEU A 55 -1.75 -1.82 -13.18
C LEU A 55 -0.87 -1.19 -14.25
N ALA A 56 0.33 -1.74 -14.42
CA ALA A 56 1.25 -1.30 -15.45
C ALA A 56 0.59 -1.26 -16.85
N PRO A 57 1.11 -0.45 -17.79
CA PRO A 57 0.62 -0.44 -19.17
C PRO A 57 0.61 -1.85 -19.78
N GLY A 58 -0.54 -2.29 -20.29
CA GLY A 58 -0.73 -3.65 -20.85
C GLY A 58 -1.94 -4.40 -20.31
N PHE A 59 -2.53 -3.93 -19.21
CA PHE A 59 -3.87 -4.36 -18.79
C PHE A 59 -4.95 -3.69 -19.65
N ASP A 60 -6.09 -4.36 -19.85
CA ASP A 60 -7.23 -3.79 -20.58
C ASP A 60 -7.64 -2.46 -19.92
N PRO A 61 -7.69 -1.34 -20.64
CA PRO A 61 -8.14 -0.05 -20.11
C PRO A 61 -9.54 -0.10 -19.48
N ARG A 62 -10.35 -1.11 -19.83
CA ARG A 62 -11.66 -1.34 -19.22
C ARG A 62 -11.58 -1.89 -17.80
N LEU A 63 -10.42 -2.40 -17.37
CA LEU A 63 -10.21 -2.79 -15.97
C LEU A 63 -10.26 -1.57 -15.04
N SER A 64 -9.83 -0.38 -15.49
CA SER A 64 -10.03 0.87 -14.75
C SER A 64 -11.47 1.40 -14.79
N GLU A 65 -12.31 0.90 -15.70
CA GLU A 65 -13.75 1.23 -15.76
C GLU A 65 -14.61 0.40 -14.78
N LEU A 66 -14.03 -0.65 -14.17
CA LEU A 66 -14.73 -1.40 -13.12
C LEU A 66 -14.87 -0.50 -11.87
N PRO A 67 -16.03 -0.50 -11.18
CA PRO A 67 -16.31 0.39 -10.04
C PRO A 67 -15.27 0.36 -8.92
N SER A 68 -14.50 -0.73 -8.85
CA SER A 68 -13.43 -0.97 -7.88
C SER A 68 -12.14 -1.53 -8.55
N GLY A 69 -12.05 -1.44 -9.87
CA GLY A 69 -10.81 -1.52 -10.64
C GLY A 69 -9.90 -2.75 -10.43
N ALA A 70 -8.60 -2.48 -10.55
CA ALA A 70 -7.48 -3.39 -10.32
C ALA A 70 -7.51 -4.15 -8.99
N THR A 71 -8.05 -3.52 -7.96
CA THR A 71 -7.98 -4.03 -6.59
C THR A 71 -8.94 -5.20 -6.41
N GLU A 72 -10.10 -5.20 -7.08
CA GLU A 72 -10.99 -6.37 -7.11
C GLU A 72 -10.42 -7.54 -7.89
N LEU A 73 -9.65 -7.29 -8.96
CA LEU A 73 -8.96 -8.36 -9.68
C LEU A 73 -8.06 -9.14 -8.71
N ILE A 74 -7.27 -8.41 -7.91
CA ILE A 74 -6.38 -9.01 -6.91
C ILE A 74 -7.17 -9.75 -5.83
N LYS A 75 -8.16 -9.11 -5.22
CA LYS A 75 -8.99 -9.72 -4.17
C LYS A 75 -9.65 -11.01 -4.65
N ARG A 76 -10.22 -11.01 -5.86
CA ARG A 76 -10.84 -12.19 -6.48
C ARG A 76 -9.82 -13.27 -6.77
N GLY A 77 -8.69 -12.93 -7.38
CA GLY A 77 -7.63 -13.90 -7.67
C GLY A 77 -7.10 -14.58 -6.40
N LEU A 78 -6.91 -13.82 -5.32
CA LEU A 78 -6.53 -14.36 -4.01
C LEU A 78 -7.62 -15.27 -3.43
N SER A 79 -8.88 -14.82 -3.46
CA SER A 79 -10.03 -15.59 -2.93
C SER A 79 -10.26 -16.91 -3.67
N VAL A 80 -10.04 -16.92 -4.99
CA VAL A 80 -10.20 -18.11 -5.83
C VAL A 80 -9.00 -19.04 -5.70
N SER A 81 -7.78 -18.51 -5.66
CA SER A 81 -6.55 -19.33 -5.61
C SER A 81 -6.30 -19.93 -4.23
N TYR A 82 -6.75 -19.25 -3.18
CA TYR A 82 -6.52 -19.62 -1.78
C TYR A 82 -7.82 -19.54 -0.96
N PRO A 83 -8.80 -20.40 -1.28
CA PRO A 83 -10.08 -20.39 -0.60
C PRO A 83 -9.90 -20.69 0.89
N GLY A 84 -10.43 -19.81 1.74
CA GLY A 84 -10.34 -19.95 3.20
C GLY A 84 -9.14 -19.22 3.84
N GLU A 85 -8.14 -18.83 3.05
CA GLU A 85 -7.10 -17.89 3.48
C GLU A 85 -7.52 -16.44 3.20
N PHE A 86 -8.23 -16.18 2.10
CA PHE A 86 -8.72 -14.85 1.76
C PHE A 86 -10.24 -14.81 1.70
N PHE A 87 -10.82 -13.78 2.32
CA PHE A 87 -12.27 -13.64 2.44
C PHE A 87 -12.66 -12.18 2.71
N GLN A 88 -13.89 -11.81 2.36
CA GLN A 88 -14.38 -10.43 2.50
C GLN A 88 -15.66 -10.38 3.34
N PRO A 89 -15.56 -10.23 4.68
CA PRO A 89 -16.71 -9.95 5.52
C PRO A 89 -17.15 -8.49 5.35
N ALA A 90 -18.35 -8.27 4.78
CA ALA A 90 -18.87 -6.94 4.47
C ALA A 90 -17.90 -6.13 3.59
N GLU A 91 -17.36 -5.01 4.08
CA GLU A 91 -16.48 -4.11 3.31
C GLU A 91 -14.99 -4.45 3.46
N ASP A 92 -14.60 -5.21 4.49
CA ASP A 92 -13.20 -5.48 4.81
C ASP A 92 -12.69 -6.71 4.04
N PHE A 93 -11.62 -6.58 3.26
CA PHE A 93 -10.91 -7.73 2.71
C PHE A 93 -9.89 -8.24 3.73
N LYS A 94 -9.94 -9.54 4.05
CA LYS A 94 -9.14 -10.14 5.11
C LYS A 94 -8.26 -11.27 4.62
N PHE A 95 -7.07 -11.34 5.20
CA PHE A 95 -6.12 -12.42 5.08
C PHE A 95 -6.04 -13.19 6.40
N ARG A 96 -6.48 -14.45 6.37
CA ARG A 96 -6.35 -15.40 7.47
C ARG A 96 -4.94 -15.96 7.46
N TRP A 97 -4.19 -15.60 8.49
CA TRP A 97 -2.88 -16.15 8.76
C TRP A 97 -2.84 -16.66 10.20
N ALA A 98 -2.04 -16.05 11.09
CA ALA A 98 -2.10 -16.33 12.54
C ALA A 98 -3.36 -15.76 13.21
N GLU A 99 -3.81 -14.60 12.70
CA GLU A 99 -5.08 -13.98 13.00
C GLU A 99 -5.65 -13.39 11.71
N ASP A 100 -6.91 -12.95 11.74
CA ASP A 100 -7.55 -12.35 10.58
C ASP A 100 -7.06 -10.88 10.44
N ILE A 101 -6.29 -10.61 9.40
CA ILE A 101 -5.66 -9.30 9.14
C ILE A 101 -6.40 -8.58 8.02
N SER A 102 -6.74 -7.30 8.22
CA SER A 102 -7.30 -6.47 7.17
C SER A 102 -6.24 -6.11 6.14
N VAL A 103 -6.57 -6.25 4.86
CA VAL A 103 -5.69 -5.93 3.73
C VAL A 103 -6.43 -5.00 2.78
N ASP A 104 -5.96 -3.76 2.69
CA ASP A 104 -6.54 -2.73 1.86
C ASP A 104 -5.71 -2.54 0.60
N PHE A 105 -6.29 -2.96 -0.53
CA PHE A 105 -5.75 -2.68 -1.86
C PHE A 105 -6.30 -1.34 -2.35
N ILE A 106 -5.41 -0.40 -2.61
CA ILE A 106 -5.73 0.99 -2.95
C ILE A 106 -5.32 1.21 -4.42
N PRO A 107 -6.23 1.62 -5.31
CA PRO A 107 -5.88 1.88 -6.70
C PRO A 107 -4.96 3.11 -6.81
N CYS A 108 -4.03 3.11 -7.77
CA CYS A 108 -3.13 4.24 -8.00
C CYS A 108 -3.86 5.56 -8.34
N ASP A 109 -5.08 5.49 -8.88
CA ASP A 109 -5.87 6.66 -9.30
C ASP A 109 -6.25 7.59 -8.15
N VAL A 110 -6.29 7.08 -6.90
CA VAL A 110 -6.58 7.89 -5.71
C VAL A 110 -5.31 8.36 -4.97
N ALA A 111 -4.13 7.95 -5.46
CA ALA A 111 -2.85 8.36 -4.90
C ALA A 111 -2.32 9.63 -5.62
N PRO A 112 -1.44 10.41 -4.97
CA PRO A 112 -0.88 11.61 -5.60
C PRO A 112 -0.01 11.26 -6.82
N TYR A 113 0.66 10.11 -6.80
CA TYR A 113 1.46 9.52 -7.87
C TYR A 113 1.82 8.07 -7.49
N VAL A 114 2.40 7.30 -8.40
CA VAL A 114 2.96 5.97 -8.09
C VAL A 114 4.41 6.13 -7.60
N PRO A 115 4.77 5.71 -6.37
CA PRO A 115 6.13 5.84 -5.84
C PRO A 115 7.15 5.05 -6.65
N GLN A 116 8.40 5.54 -6.70
CA GLN A 116 9.50 4.83 -7.36
C GLN A 116 9.78 3.46 -6.73
N SER A 117 9.47 3.29 -5.44
CA SER A 117 9.60 2.03 -4.72
C SER A 117 8.54 0.97 -5.10
N ALA A 118 7.57 1.29 -5.96
CA ALA A 118 6.60 0.31 -6.42
C ALA A 118 7.24 -0.67 -7.40
N MET A 119 7.20 -1.95 -7.02
CA MET A 119 7.82 -3.06 -7.74
C MET A 119 6.76 -3.98 -8.30
N THR A 120 7.02 -4.57 -9.47
CA THR A 120 6.22 -5.66 -10.00
C THR A 120 6.26 -6.87 -9.06
N ILE A 121 5.20 -7.67 -9.03
CA ILE A 121 5.17 -8.92 -8.25
C ILE A 121 6.34 -9.84 -8.64
N ALA A 122 6.69 -9.92 -9.94
CA ALA A 122 7.87 -10.65 -10.41
C ALA A 122 9.17 -10.14 -9.77
N GLU A 123 9.42 -8.82 -9.77
CA GLU A 123 10.61 -8.24 -9.16
C GLU A 123 10.69 -8.54 -7.65
N THR A 124 9.56 -8.49 -6.92
CA THR A 124 9.56 -8.83 -5.48
C THR A 124 9.95 -10.28 -5.21
N ARG A 125 9.67 -11.19 -6.16
CA ARG A 125 10.08 -12.59 -6.08
C ARG A 125 11.59 -12.73 -6.27
N GLU A 126 12.15 -11.97 -7.19
CA GLU A 126 13.58 -11.99 -7.52
C GLU A 126 14.44 -11.41 -6.40
N THR A 127 14.02 -10.29 -5.79
CA THR A 127 14.76 -9.65 -4.70
C THR A 127 14.51 -10.33 -3.34
N GLY A 128 13.36 -10.96 -3.16
CA GLY A 128 12.89 -11.44 -1.86
C GLY A 128 12.56 -10.30 -0.87
N GLU A 129 12.51 -9.06 -1.35
CA GLU A 129 12.22 -7.88 -0.54
C GLU A 129 10.77 -7.41 -0.73
N LEU A 130 10.20 -6.85 0.34
CA LEU A 130 8.90 -6.20 0.28
C LEU A 130 9.06 -4.74 -0.20
N PRO A 131 8.26 -4.29 -1.18
CA PRO A 131 8.33 -2.93 -1.70
C PRO A 131 7.70 -1.95 -0.70
N PHE A 132 8.48 -1.45 0.26
CA PHE A 132 8.01 -0.40 1.17
C PHE A 132 8.18 0.99 0.55
N ILE A 133 7.18 1.84 0.72
CA ILE A 133 7.26 3.26 0.35
C ILE A 133 8.40 3.98 1.09
N SER A 134 9.08 4.89 0.39
CA SER A 134 10.13 5.72 0.99
C SER A 134 9.55 6.67 2.06
N ALA A 135 10.35 7.09 3.03
CA ALA A 135 9.89 8.00 4.09
C ALA A 135 9.35 9.33 3.52
N LEU A 136 9.99 9.85 2.46
CA LEU A 136 9.58 11.10 1.83
C LEU A 136 8.26 10.94 1.07
N ASP A 137 8.12 9.87 0.29
CA ASP A 137 6.86 9.60 -0.41
C ASP A 137 5.74 9.32 0.58
N LEU A 138 6.01 8.60 1.67
CA LEU A 138 5.02 8.37 2.72
C LEU A 138 4.56 9.67 3.37
N ALA A 139 5.45 10.64 3.61
CA ALA A 139 5.07 11.95 4.12
C ALA A 139 4.11 12.67 3.17
N ILE A 140 4.41 12.64 1.87
CA ILE A 140 3.55 13.24 0.82
C ILE A 140 2.19 12.54 0.77
N PHE A 141 2.17 11.21 0.83
CA PHE A 141 0.94 10.42 0.85
C PHE A 141 0.09 10.74 2.08
N LYS A 142 0.69 10.85 3.26
CA LYS A 142 -0.01 11.22 4.50
C LYS A 142 -0.62 12.62 4.43
N ILE A 143 0.11 13.60 3.88
CA ILE A 143 -0.39 14.96 3.62
C ILE A 143 -1.56 14.92 2.63
N HIS A 144 -1.45 14.15 1.56
CA HIS A 144 -2.52 13.98 0.56
C HIS A 144 -3.77 13.35 1.18
N SER A 145 -3.61 12.26 1.93
CA SER A 145 -4.71 11.54 2.59
C SER A 145 -5.42 12.41 3.63
N TYR A 146 -4.72 13.28 4.35
CA TYR A 146 -5.33 14.20 5.33
C TYR A 146 -6.50 15.00 4.73
N GLY A 147 -6.36 15.48 3.50
CA GLY A 147 -7.39 16.25 2.80
C GLY A 147 -8.61 15.43 2.35
N LEU A 148 -8.49 14.11 2.27
CA LEU A 148 -9.51 13.20 1.73
C LEU A 148 -10.24 12.40 2.81
N ARG A 149 -9.67 12.24 4.01
CA ARG A 149 -10.26 11.47 5.10
C ARG A 149 -11.53 12.17 5.61
N TRP A 150 -12.63 11.42 5.79
CA TRP A 150 -13.81 11.93 6.51
C TRP A 150 -13.68 11.78 8.04
N ILE A 151 -13.01 10.73 8.51
CA ILE A 151 -12.89 10.38 9.93
C ILE A 151 -11.81 11.24 10.63
N PRO A 152 -12.17 12.02 11.68
CA PRO A 152 -11.22 12.91 12.35
C PRO A 152 -9.99 12.22 12.95
N LYS A 153 -10.17 11.04 13.58
CA LYS A 153 -9.06 10.27 14.17
C LYS A 153 -8.01 9.86 13.13
N ASN A 154 -8.46 9.52 11.92
CA ASN A 154 -7.56 9.14 10.83
C ASN A 154 -6.82 10.36 10.30
N ARG A 155 -7.48 11.53 10.23
CA ARG A 155 -6.81 12.81 9.90
C ARG A 155 -5.71 13.15 10.90
N GLU A 156 -6.00 13.05 12.20
CA GLU A 156 -5.01 13.34 13.24
C GLU A 156 -3.81 12.41 13.15
N SER A 157 -4.06 11.11 12.98
CA SER A 157 -2.99 10.11 12.78
C SER A 157 -2.15 10.43 11.54
N ASP A 158 -2.79 10.80 10.43
CA ASP A 158 -2.10 11.15 9.19
C ASP A 158 -1.25 12.43 9.34
N ALA A 159 -1.73 13.43 10.08
CA ALA A 159 -0.98 14.65 10.37
C ALA A 159 0.23 14.41 11.28
N ILE A 160 0.07 13.59 12.33
CA ILE A 160 1.16 13.21 13.25
C ILE A 160 2.23 12.41 12.49
N ASP A 161 1.79 11.40 11.71
CA ASP A 161 2.70 10.58 10.88
C ASP A 161 3.47 11.46 9.89
N ALA A 162 2.78 12.37 9.19
CA ALA A 162 3.42 13.29 8.24
C ALA A 162 4.47 14.18 8.92
N ALA A 163 4.15 14.77 10.07
CA ALA A 163 5.08 15.63 10.81
C ALA A 163 6.33 14.86 11.25
N ALA A 164 6.16 13.65 11.80
CA ALA A 164 7.26 12.78 12.21
C ALA A 164 8.14 12.39 11.01
N LEU A 165 7.53 12.05 9.87
CA LEU A 165 8.26 11.69 8.65
C LEU A 165 9.03 12.87 8.07
N VAL A 166 8.45 14.07 8.05
CA VAL A 166 9.15 15.29 7.60
C VAL A 166 10.36 15.58 8.49
N GLN A 167 10.23 15.43 9.80
CA GLN A 167 11.36 15.56 10.73
C GLN A 167 12.43 14.49 10.46
N TYR A 168 12.01 13.24 10.27
CA TYR A 168 12.89 12.11 9.97
C TYR A 168 13.68 12.30 8.65
N VAL A 169 13.00 12.76 7.60
CA VAL A 169 13.59 12.95 6.27
C VAL A 169 14.47 14.19 6.22
N SER A 170 14.01 15.31 6.79
CA SER A 170 14.77 16.56 6.76
C SER A 170 16.08 16.41 7.52
N ARG A 171 16.09 15.79 8.71
CA ARG A 171 17.24 15.79 9.64
C ARG A 171 17.84 17.20 9.82
N GLY A 172 17.00 18.24 9.75
CA GLY A 172 17.42 19.65 9.79
C GLY A 172 17.95 20.23 8.46
N GLN A 173 17.82 19.50 7.34
CA GLN A 173 18.23 19.92 6.00
C GLN A 173 17.03 20.19 5.08
N VAL A 174 17.29 20.90 3.99
CA VAL A 174 16.28 21.20 2.96
C VAL A 174 15.90 19.92 2.22
N ILE A 175 14.61 19.60 2.24
CA ILE A 175 14.03 18.50 1.46
C ILE A 175 13.97 18.92 -0.02
N ARG A 176 14.54 18.09 -0.90
CA ARG A 176 14.45 18.27 -2.35
C ARG A 176 13.48 17.25 -2.93
N LEU A 177 12.46 17.75 -3.61
CA LEU A 177 11.44 16.91 -4.25
C LEU A 177 11.82 16.62 -5.72
N SER A 178 11.55 15.39 -6.17
CA SER A 178 11.61 15.01 -7.60
C SER A 178 10.56 15.77 -8.42
N ALA A 179 10.52 15.53 -9.73
CA ALA A 179 9.48 16.10 -10.58
C ALA A 179 8.09 15.50 -10.24
N GLU A 180 8.03 14.18 -10.05
CA GLU A 180 6.81 13.44 -9.68
C GLU A 180 6.29 13.90 -8.31
N GLN A 181 7.19 14.05 -7.33
CA GLN A 181 6.84 14.52 -5.97
C GLN A 181 6.38 15.99 -5.92
N ARG A 182 6.72 16.78 -6.95
CA ARG A 182 6.22 18.16 -7.13
C ARG A 182 4.93 18.22 -7.93
N GLY A 183 4.60 17.16 -8.65
CA GLY A 183 3.45 17.09 -9.54
C GLY A 183 2.14 17.27 -8.78
N ARG A 184 1.14 17.83 -9.47
CA ARG A 184 -0.26 17.66 -9.06
C ARG A 184 -0.70 16.26 -9.44
N ALA A 185 -1.60 15.67 -8.64
CA ALA A 185 -2.22 14.37 -8.87
C ALA A 185 -2.49 14.15 -10.37
N CYS A 186 -1.98 13.05 -10.93
CA CYS A 186 -2.24 12.66 -12.31
C CYS A 186 -3.74 12.41 -12.48
N TRP A 187 -4.46 13.40 -12.97
CA TRP A 187 -5.75 13.19 -13.64
C TRP A 187 -5.43 13.08 -15.12
N SER A 188 -5.24 11.84 -15.61
CA SER A 188 -5.20 11.53 -17.03
C SER A 188 -6.59 11.14 -17.51
#